data_AF-A0AAP1YBG3-F1
#
_entry.id   AF-A0AAP1YBG3-F1
#
_cell.length_a   1.000
_cell.length_b   1.000
_cell.length_c   1.000
_cell.angle_alpha   90.00
_cell.angle_beta   90.00
_cell.angle_gamma   90.00
#
_symmetry.space_group_name_H-M   'P 1'
#
loop_
_entity.id
_entity.type
_entity.pdbx_description
1 polymer ?
#
loop_
_entity_poly.entity_id
_entity_poly.type
_entity_poly.pdbx_seq_one_letter_code
_entity_poly.pdbx_strand_id
1 'polypeptide(L)'
;MASVAASLHRRLRAPAAVRSREPGDDRSFLARLSVVDWLFALALVVGAGHALVHYHARMDDYDKAVMIGTVPALIALGWRWKPARLMMASIAVLALLSIRIYQGDLARADSAFFLKYFLSSQSAILWMSALFVLATIFYWIGLLARSASGSAIGQKLTWVAVLMGFTGLMVRWYESYLIGADVGHIPVSNLYEVFVLFSLITALLYLYYEG
;
A
#
# COMPACT_ATOMS: atom_id res chain seq x y z
N MET A 1 47.68 64.08 9.88
CA MET A 1 47.41 64.04 11.34
C MET A 1 45.94 63.72 11.54
N ALA A 2 45.66 62.64 12.29
CA ALA A 2 44.40 62.30 12.98
C ALA A 2 43.11 62.13 12.14
N SER A 3 42.56 60.93 11.94
CA SER A 3 41.90 60.03 12.91
C SER A 3 40.39 60.29 13.06
N VAL A 4 39.60 59.33 12.53
CA VAL A 4 38.39 58.72 13.15
C VAL A 4 37.14 59.59 13.37
N ALA A 5 36.06 59.28 12.63
CA ALA A 5 34.66 59.11 13.10
C ALA A 5 33.73 59.04 11.87
N ALA A 6 33.37 57.87 11.36
CA ALA A 6 32.27 57.02 11.83
C ALA A 6 30.86 57.55 11.51
N SER A 7 30.12 56.69 10.81
CA SER A 7 28.66 56.49 10.85
C SER A 7 27.77 57.25 9.87
N LEU A 8 26.74 56.52 9.40
CA LEU A 8 25.57 56.93 8.62
C LEU A 8 25.89 57.14 7.12
N HIS A 9 25.72 56.17 6.22
CA HIS A 9 24.39 55.69 5.84
C HIS A 9 24.45 54.45 4.91
N ARG A 10 25.26 53.44 5.24
CA ARG A 10 25.19 52.15 4.52
C ARG A 10 24.02 51.34 5.08
N ARG A 11 22.82 51.54 4.53
CA ARG A 11 21.65 50.65 4.73
C ARG A 11 21.99 49.28 4.14
N LEU A 12 22.69 48.47 4.92
CA LEU A 12 22.84 47.05 4.68
C LEU A 12 21.42 46.47 4.77
N ARG A 13 20.89 46.01 3.64
CA ARG A 13 19.79 45.04 3.62
C ARG A 13 20.25 43.86 4.47
N ALA A 14 19.61 43.66 5.62
CA ALA A 14 19.74 42.44 6.37
C ALA A 14 19.40 41.28 5.42
N PRO A 15 20.26 40.27 5.27
CA PRO A 15 19.85 39.04 4.61
C PRO A 15 18.67 38.47 5.40
N ALA A 16 17.61 38.10 4.68
CA ALA A 16 16.44 37.45 5.24
C ALA A 16 16.92 36.34 6.18
N ALA A 17 16.49 36.39 7.44
CA ALA A 17 16.80 35.40 8.44
C ALA A 17 16.60 34.01 7.82
N VAL A 18 17.69 33.25 7.72
CA VAL A 18 17.62 31.82 7.50
C VAL A 18 16.76 31.30 8.65
N ARG A 19 15.52 30.88 8.35
CA ARG A 19 14.72 30.09 9.28
C ARG A 19 15.53 28.82 9.53
N SER A 20 16.32 28.83 10.60
CA SER A 20 16.82 27.61 11.23
C SER A 20 15.61 26.73 11.45
N ARG A 21 15.59 25.54 10.83
CA ARG A 21 14.61 24.50 11.12
C ARG A 21 14.58 24.32 12.63
N GLU A 22 13.43 24.54 13.27
CA GLU A 22 13.30 24.32 14.70
C GLU A 22 13.60 22.84 15.01
N PRO A 23 14.43 22.56 16.02
CA PRO A 23 14.74 21.20 16.43
C PRO A 23 13.55 20.62 17.18
N GLY A 24 13.02 19.49 16.70
CA GLY A 24 12.07 18.65 17.44
C GLY A 24 10.68 19.25 17.65
N ASP A 25 9.73 18.90 16.78
CA ASP A 25 8.31 19.18 17.05
C ASP A 25 7.82 18.34 18.24
N ASP A 26 7.80 18.95 19.44
CA ASP A 26 7.43 18.35 20.73
C ASP A 26 5.93 17.97 20.85
N ARG A 27 5.12 18.26 19.82
CA ARG A 27 3.72 17.86 19.79
C ARG A 27 3.59 16.33 19.90
N SER A 28 2.58 15.88 20.64
CA SER A 28 2.25 14.46 20.73
C SER A 28 2.00 13.87 19.32
N PHE A 29 2.27 12.57 19.13
CA PHE A 29 2.11 11.91 17.82
C PHE A 29 0.74 12.17 17.19
N LEU A 30 -0.33 12.18 18.01
CA LEU A 30 -1.70 12.44 17.57
C LEU A 30 -1.91 13.89 17.10
N ALA A 31 -1.23 14.87 17.71
CA ALA A 31 -1.31 16.27 17.33
C ALA A 31 -0.57 16.58 16.01
N ARG A 32 0.25 15.64 15.51
CA ARG A 32 0.90 15.73 14.19
C ARG A 32 0.09 15.08 13.07
N LEU A 33 -1.05 14.44 13.39
CA LEU A 33 -1.89 13.80 12.40
C LEU A 33 -2.64 14.84 11.56
N SER A 34 -2.57 14.67 10.23
CA SER A 34 -3.27 15.50 9.27
C SER A 34 -4.74 15.10 9.12
N VAL A 35 -5.56 15.95 8.50
CA VAL A 35 -6.95 15.61 8.14
C VAL A 35 -7.01 14.33 7.28
N VAL A 36 -6.05 14.13 6.38
CA VAL A 36 -5.97 12.93 5.53
C VAL A 36 -5.74 11.66 6.37
N ASP A 37 -4.99 11.77 7.48
CA ASP A 37 -4.76 10.64 8.40
C ASP A 37 -6.08 10.19 9.05
N TRP A 38 -6.92 11.15 9.44
CA TRP A 38 -8.22 10.88 10.04
C TRP A 38 -9.26 10.41 9.02
N LEU A 39 -9.26 10.96 7.80
CA LEU A 39 -10.13 10.48 6.72
C LEU A 39 -9.80 9.03 6.35
N PHE A 40 -8.52 8.67 6.28
CA PHE A 40 -8.08 7.29 6.06
C PHE A 40 -8.59 6.36 7.17
N ALA A 41 -8.45 6.77 8.44
CA ALA A 41 -8.94 5.98 9.56
C ALA A 41 -10.46 5.82 9.54
N LEU A 42 -11.19 6.91 9.26
CA LEU A 42 -12.64 6.90 9.12
C LEU A 42 -13.08 5.93 8.00
N ALA A 43 -12.40 5.94 6.85
CA ALA A 43 -12.72 5.03 5.76
C ALA A 43 -12.60 3.55 6.15
N LEU A 44 -11.56 3.18 6.91
CA LEU A 44 -11.39 1.81 7.42
C LEU A 44 -12.49 1.44 8.42
N VAL A 45 -12.82 2.35 9.35
CA VAL A 45 -13.87 2.13 10.35
C VAL A 45 -15.24 1.99 9.68
N VAL A 46 -15.56 2.86 8.72
CA VAL A 46 -16.82 2.80 7.96
C VAL A 46 -16.90 1.51 7.15
N GLY A 47 -15.80 1.09 6.50
CA GLY A 47 -15.76 -0.17 5.76
C GLY A 47 -16.03 -1.39 6.64
N ALA A 48 -15.35 -1.49 7.78
CA ALA A 48 -15.57 -2.57 8.74
C ALA A 48 -16.97 -2.51 9.39
N GLY A 49 -17.45 -1.30 9.72
CA GLY A 49 -18.79 -1.10 10.24
C GLY A 49 -19.87 -1.53 9.26
N HIS A 50 -19.73 -1.18 7.97
CA HIS A 50 -20.61 -1.67 6.91
C HIS A 50 -20.59 -3.20 6.83
N ALA A 51 -19.40 -3.81 6.91
CA ALA A 51 -19.28 -5.26 6.88
C ALA A 51 -20.00 -5.93 8.07
N LEU A 52 -19.83 -5.41 9.29
CA LEU A 52 -20.52 -5.90 10.47
C LEU A 52 -22.04 -5.74 10.36
N VAL A 53 -22.54 -4.56 9.98
CA VAL A 53 -23.99 -4.33 9.89
C VAL A 53 -24.66 -5.29 8.91
N HIS A 54 -24.07 -5.51 7.74
CA HIS A 54 -24.71 -6.29 6.68
C HIS A 54 -24.37 -7.78 6.66
N TYR A 55 -23.21 -8.17 7.22
CA TYR A 55 -22.69 -9.53 7.09
C TYR A 55 -22.37 -10.22 8.42
N HIS A 56 -22.55 -9.59 9.59
CA HIS A 56 -22.27 -10.23 10.89
C HIS A 56 -22.99 -11.58 11.09
N ALA A 57 -24.20 -11.74 10.53
CA ALA A 57 -24.97 -12.98 10.64
C ALA A 57 -24.32 -14.17 9.89
N ARG A 58 -23.36 -13.90 8.99
CA ARG A 58 -22.58 -14.88 8.23
C ARG A 58 -21.15 -15.03 8.76
N MET A 59 -20.81 -14.30 9.81
CA MET A 59 -19.48 -14.28 10.42
C MET A 59 -19.54 -14.98 11.77
N ASP A 60 -18.57 -15.85 12.02
CA ASP A 60 -18.37 -16.37 13.38
C ASP A 60 -17.69 -15.31 14.27
N ASP A 61 -17.42 -15.66 15.52
CA ASP A 61 -16.81 -14.71 16.46
C ASP A 61 -15.32 -14.46 16.17
N TYR A 62 -14.63 -15.40 15.52
CA TYR A 62 -13.25 -15.22 15.09
C TYR A 62 -13.16 -14.24 13.93
N ASP A 63 -14.04 -14.34 12.94
CA ASP A 63 -14.13 -13.41 11.81
C ASP A 63 -14.33 -11.97 12.29
N LYS A 64 -15.26 -11.78 13.24
CA LYS A 64 -15.53 -10.47 13.87
C LYS A 64 -14.30 -9.97 14.62
N ALA A 65 -13.66 -10.82 15.42
CA ALA A 65 -12.47 -10.46 16.20
C ALA A 65 -11.29 -10.06 15.30
N VAL A 66 -11.01 -10.85 14.26
CA VAL A 66 -9.96 -10.55 13.28
C VAL A 66 -10.24 -9.24 12.57
N MET A 67 -11.47 -8.99 12.13
CA MET A 67 -11.83 -7.74 11.47
C MET A 67 -11.67 -6.53 12.41
N ILE A 68 -12.22 -6.61 13.64
CA ILE A 68 -12.12 -5.54 14.63
C ILE A 68 -10.67 -5.29 15.02
N GLY A 69 -9.84 -6.33 15.13
CA GLY A 69 -8.41 -6.20 15.42
C GLY A 69 -7.58 -5.67 14.25
N THR A 70 -7.97 -5.98 13.01
CA THR A 70 -7.25 -5.55 11.80
C THR A 70 -7.42 -4.05 11.55
N VAL A 71 -8.60 -3.48 11.84
CA VAL A 71 -8.85 -2.03 11.65
C VAL A 71 -7.83 -1.14 12.36
N PRO A 72 -7.61 -1.21 13.69
CA PRO A 72 -6.62 -0.38 14.36
C PRO A 72 -5.19 -0.67 13.91
N ALA A 73 -4.87 -1.92 13.54
CA ALA A 73 -3.55 -2.27 13.01
C ALA A 73 -3.28 -1.56 11.67
N LEU A 74 -4.24 -1.59 10.73
CA LEU A 74 -4.12 -0.91 9.43
C LEU A 74 -4.15 0.62 9.57
N ILE A 75 -4.92 1.15 10.52
CA ILE A 75 -4.90 2.59 10.85
C ILE A 75 -3.50 2.99 11.32
N ALA A 76 -2.94 2.27 12.30
CA ALA A 76 -1.61 2.53 12.81
C ALA A 76 -0.54 2.42 11.72
N LEU A 77 -0.64 1.40 10.86
CA LEU A 77 0.26 1.23 9.71
C LEU A 77 0.15 2.41 8.74
N GLY A 78 -1.06 2.80 8.33
CA GLY A 78 -1.27 3.92 7.43
C GLY A 78 -0.84 5.25 8.04
N TRP A 79 -0.96 5.45 9.35
CA TRP A 79 -0.46 6.65 10.03
C TRP A 79 1.06 6.75 10.04
N ARG A 80 1.75 5.62 10.22
CA ARG A 80 3.22 5.54 10.29
C ARG A 80 3.86 5.50 8.90
N TRP A 81 3.25 4.81 7.94
CA TRP A 81 3.75 4.63 6.59
C TRP A 81 2.74 5.14 5.56
N LYS A 82 2.85 6.43 5.24
CA LYS A 82 1.87 7.16 4.40
C LYS A 82 1.63 6.52 3.02
N PRO A 83 2.66 6.03 2.28
CA PRO A 83 2.46 5.36 0.99
C PRO A 83 1.57 4.12 1.05
N ALA A 84 1.56 3.40 2.18
CA ALA A 84 0.76 2.19 2.35
C ALA A 84 -0.76 2.43 2.22
N ARG A 85 -1.23 3.67 2.42
CA ARG A 85 -2.66 4.02 2.29
C ARG A 85 -3.17 3.86 0.88
N LEU A 86 -2.43 4.39 -0.08
CA LEU A 86 -2.80 4.30 -1.48
C LEU A 86 -2.76 2.84 -1.94
N MET A 87 -1.76 2.09 -1.46
CA MET A 87 -1.68 0.65 -1.68
C MET A 87 -2.92 -0.09 -1.16
N MET A 88 -3.28 0.07 0.12
CA MET A 88 -4.46 -0.56 0.72
C MET A 88 -5.76 -0.17 0.00
N ALA A 89 -5.94 1.11 -0.34
CA ALA A 89 -7.10 1.58 -1.08
C ALA A 89 -7.18 0.95 -2.48
N SER A 90 -6.04 0.84 -3.17
CA SER A 90 -5.97 0.26 -4.51
C SER A 90 -6.26 -1.25 -4.48
N ILE A 91 -5.72 -1.98 -3.50
CA ILE A 91 -6.02 -3.40 -3.29
C ILE A 91 -7.53 -3.60 -3.07
N ALA A 92 -8.15 -2.79 -2.19
CA ALA A 92 -9.57 -2.88 -1.91
C ALA A 92 -10.42 -2.61 -3.16
N VAL A 93 -10.10 -1.56 -3.92
CA VAL A 93 -10.81 -1.22 -5.16
C VAL A 93 -10.69 -2.34 -6.20
N LEU A 94 -9.48 -2.84 -6.45
CA LEU A 94 -9.25 -3.89 -7.45
C LEU A 94 -9.89 -5.22 -7.04
N ALA A 95 -9.82 -5.60 -5.76
CA ALA A 95 -10.45 -6.81 -5.25
C ALA A 95 -11.98 -6.73 -5.37
N LEU A 96 -12.61 -5.63 -4.94
CA LEU A 96 -14.05 -5.44 -5.05
C LEU A 96 -14.51 -5.36 -6.51
N LEU A 97 -13.74 -4.72 -7.39
CA LEU A 97 -14.00 -4.69 -8.82
C LEU A 97 -13.95 -6.10 -9.42
N SER A 98 -12.95 -6.91 -9.05
CA SER A 98 -12.83 -8.30 -9.49
C SER A 98 -14.05 -9.13 -9.05
N ILE A 99 -14.45 -9.05 -7.77
CA ILE A 99 -15.65 -9.71 -7.24
C ILE A 99 -16.90 -9.33 -8.04
N ARG A 100 -17.06 -8.04 -8.39
CA ARG A 100 -18.18 -7.56 -9.22
C ARG A 100 -18.17 -8.14 -10.63
N ILE A 101 -17.00 -8.29 -11.25
CA ILE A 101 -16.89 -8.82 -12.62
C ILE A 101 -17.14 -10.33 -12.65
N TYR A 102 -16.80 -11.04 -11.58
CA TYR A 102 -17.04 -12.47 -11.43
C TYR A 102 -18.52 -12.84 -11.38
N GLN A 103 -19.42 -11.97 -10.90
CA GLN A 103 -20.87 -12.23 -10.91
C GLN A 103 -21.33 -13.58 -10.32
N GLY A 104 -20.51 -14.20 -9.46
CA GLY A 104 -20.78 -15.53 -8.90
C GLY A 104 -20.42 -16.71 -9.81
N ASP A 105 -19.77 -16.49 -10.95
CA ASP A 105 -19.39 -17.53 -11.91
C ASP A 105 -17.87 -17.58 -12.10
N LEU A 106 -17.25 -18.66 -11.61
CA LEU A 106 -15.80 -18.87 -11.68
C LEU A 106 -15.28 -18.96 -13.12
N ALA A 107 -16.08 -19.48 -14.07
CA ALA A 107 -15.67 -19.63 -15.46
C ALA A 107 -15.41 -18.28 -16.16
N ARG A 108 -15.87 -17.18 -15.56
CA ARG A 108 -15.57 -15.82 -16.05
C ARG A 108 -14.10 -15.45 -15.94
N ALA A 109 -13.32 -16.16 -15.13
CA ALA A 109 -11.86 -16.05 -15.10
C ALA A 109 -11.24 -16.21 -16.50
N ASP A 110 -11.83 -17.07 -17.35
CA ASP A 110 -11.28 -17.41 -18.66
C ASP A 110 -11.83 -16.57 -19.82
N SER A 111 -12.87 -15.77 -19.58
CA SER A 111 -13.62 -15.06 -20.65
C SER A 111 -13.73 -13.56 -20.42
N ALA A 112 -13.91 -13.09 -19.18
CA ALA A 112 -14.02 -11.66 -18.91
C ALA A 112 -12.64 -11.00 -19.02
N PHE A 113 -12.50 -10.06 -19.96
CA PHE A 113 -11.22 -9.43 -20.31
C PHE A 113 -10.35 -9.04 -19.10
N PHE A 114 -10.92 -8.26 -18.17
CA PHE A 114 -10.16 -7.80 -17.01
C PHE A 114 -9.76 -8.92 -16.06
N LEU A 115 -10.61 -9.95 -15.87
CA LEU A 115 -10.26 -11.10 -15.04
C LEU A 115 -9.14 -11.90 -15.72
N LYS A 116 -9.39 -12.33 -16.96
CA LYS A 116 -8.48 -13.16 -17.75
C LYS A 116 -7.08 -12.57 -17.85
N TYR A 117 -6.98 -11.26 -18.06
CA TYR A 117 -5.70 -10.63 -18.31
C TYR A 117 -5.09 -9.93 -17.11
N PHE A 118 -5.83 -9.65 -16.02
CA PHE A 118 -5.29 -8.83 -14.93
C PHE A 118 -5.75 -9.24 -13.53
N LEU A 119 -7.05 -9.47 -13.32
CA LEU A 119 -7.66 -9.44 -12.00
C LEU A 119 -8.10 -10.80 -11.45
N SER A 120 -8.08 -11.88 -12.25
CA SER A 120 -8.17 -13.23 -11.68
C SER A 120 -6.95 -13.49 -10.79
N SER A 121 -7.06 -14.37 -9.81
CA SER A 121 -5.96 -14.70 -8.91
C SER A 121 -4.71 -15.11 -9.69
N GLN A 122 -4.88 -16.04 -10.65
CA GLN A 122 -3.78 -16.55 -11.46
C GLN A 122 -3.11 -15.43 -12.27
N SER A 123 -3.90 -14.62 -12.99
CA SER A 123 -3.35 -13.56 -13.83
C SER A 123 -2.70 -12.45 -13.01
N ALA A 124 -3.27 -12.09 -11.86
CA ALA A 124 -2.71 -11.09 -10.97
C ALA A 124 -1.36 -11.53 -10.38
N ILE A 125 -1.23 -12.80 -9.97
CA ILE A 125 0.02 -13.35 -9.43
C ILE A 125 1.08 -13.51 -10.54
N LEU A 126 0.66 -13.82 -11.77
CA LEU A 126 1.57 -13.82 -12.93
C LEU A 126 2.11 -12.42 -13.22
N TRP A 127 1.25 -11.39 -13.18
CA TRP A 127 1.71 -10.00 -13.31
C TRP A 127 2.64 -9.58 -12.17
N MET A 128 2.35 -9.95 -10.93
CA MET A 128 3.27 -9.74 -9.81
C MET A 128 4.65 -10.32 -10.11
N SER A 129 4.70 -11.58 -10.55
CA SER A 129 5.95 -12.27 -10.88
C SER A 129 6.70 -11.58 -12.03
N ALA A 130 6.01 -11.26 -13.11
CA ALA A 130 6.59 -10.54 -14.26
C ALA A 130 7.14 -9.16 -13.86
N LEU A 131 6.39 -8.43 -13.03
CA LEU A 131 6.78 -7.11 -12.55
C LEU A 131 7.98 -7.17 -11.59
N PHE A 132 8.10 -8.19 -10.74
CA PHE A 132 9.30 -8.37 -9.92
C PHE A 132 10.54 -8.67 -10.76
N VAL A 133 10.41 -9.47 -11.82
CA VAL A 133 11.52 -9.71 -12.76
C VAL A 133 11.93 -8.41 -13.45
N LEU A 134 10.97 -7.64 -13.96
CA LEU A 134 11.24 -6.33 -14.57
C LEU A 134 11.85 -5.35 -13.57
N ALA A 135 11.32 -5.28 -12.35
CA ALA A 135 11.86 -4.43 -11.28
C ALA A 135 13.32 -4.78 -11.00
N THR A 136 13.64 -6.07 -10.93
CA THR A 136 15.01 -6.56 -10.73
C THR A 136 15.95 -6.05 -11.82
N ILE A 137 15.55 -6.14 -13.09
CA ILE A 137 16.34 -5.61 -14.22
C ILE A 137 16.59 -4.11 -14.05
N PHE A 138 15.55 -3.33 -13.70
CA PHE A 138 15.68 -1.89 -13.52
C PHE A 138 16.52 -1.50 -12.30
N TYR A 139 16.45 -2.26 -11.20
CA TYR A 139 17.37 -2.09 -10.07
C TYR A 139 18.82 -2.37 -10.46
N TRP A 140 19.07 -3.42 -11.24
CA TRP A 140 20.42 -3.69 -11.77
C TRP A 140 20.91 -2.58 -12.68
N ILE A 141 20.07 -2.04 -13.56
CA ILE A 141 20.39 -0.87 -14.38
C ILE A 141 20.70 0.33 -13.48
N GLY A 142 19.87 0.60 -12.49
CA GLY A 142 20.07 1.69 -11.52
C GLY A 142 21.41 1.57 -10.78
N LEU A 143 21.77 0.35 -10.36
CA LEU A 143 23.01 0.06 -9.66
C LEU A 143 24.24 0.17 -10.58
N LEU A 144 24.25 -0.54 -11.70
CA LEU A 144 25.41 -0.67 -12.59
C LEU A 144 25.67 0.62 -13.37
N ALA A 145 24.61 1.26 -13.87
CA ALA A 145 24.73 2.53 -14.59
C ALA A 145 24.72 3.75 -13.65
N ARG A 146 24.61 3.54 -12.33
CA ARG A 146 24.45 4.61 -11.32
C ARG A 146 23.32 5.58 -11.69
N SER A 147 22.22 5.03 -12.20
CA SER A 147 21.10 5.78 -12.76
C SER A 147 19.97 5.91 -11.75
N ALA A 148 19.71 7.15 -11.30
CA ALA A 148 18.56 7.45 -10.44
C ALA A 148 17.23 7.06 -11.10
N SER A 149 17.11 7.23 -12.42
CA SER A 149 15.91 6.85 -13.17
C SER A 149 15.71 5.33 -13.18
N GLY A 150 16.80 4.55 -13.31
CA GLY A 150 16.74 3.08 -13.27
C GLY A 150 16.18 2.58 -11.94
N SER A 151 16.74 3.06 -10.82
CA SER A 151 16.26 2.72 -9.48
C SER A 151 14.80 3.17 -9.25
N ALA A 152 14.43 4.38 -9.67
CA ALA A 152 13.08 4.89 -9.50
C ALA A 152 12.03 4.08 -10.30
N ILE A 153 12.38 3.60 -11.49
CA ILE A 153 11.51 2.70 -12.27
C ILE A 153 11.38 1.34 -11.57
N GLY A 154 12.50 0.78 -11.11
CA GLY A 154 12.51 -0.47 -10.32
C GLY A 154 11.57 -0.38 -9.12
N GLN A 155 11.68 0.69 -8.34
CA GLN A 155 10.81 0.95 -7.18
C GLN A 155 9.32 1.03 -7.55
N LYS A 156 8.97 1.77 -8.60
CA LYS A 156 7.57 1.86 -9.06
C LYS A 156 7.04 0.50 -9.51
N LEU A 157 7.84 -0.28 -10.23
CA LEU A 157 7.46 -1.63 -10.65
C LEU A 157 7.25 -2.56 -9.44
N THR A 158 8.11 -2.47 -8.41
CA THR A 158 7.94 -3.22 -7.16
C THR A 158 6.64 -2.85 -6.45
N TRP A 159 6.29 -1.55 -6.38
CA TRP A 159 5.01 -1.12 -5.82
C TRP A 159 3.82 -1.73 -6.59
N VAL A 160 3.84 -1.70 -7.93
CA VAL A 160 2.77 -2.29 -8.74
C VAL A 160 2.75 -3.81 -8.60
N ALA A 161 3.91 -4.48 -8.52
CA ALA A 161 3.98 -5.93 -8.29
C ALA A 161 3.30 -6.32 -6.98
N VAL A 162 3.61 -5.58 -5.90
CA VAL A 162 2.99 -5.77 -4.58
C VAL A 162 1.47 -5.58 -4.65
N LEU A 163 1.00 -4.54 -5.36
CA LEU A 163 -0.43 -4.31 -5.58
C LEU A 163 -1.09 -5.51 -6.27
N MET A 164 -0.48 -6.02 -7.35
CA MET A 164 -1.01 -7.15 -8.10
C MET A 164 -1.03 -8.43 -7.25
N GLY A 165 0.02 -8.70 -6.46
CA GLY A 165 0.07 -9.90 -5.62
C GLY A 165 -0.94 -9.90 -4.48
N PHE A 166 -1.08 -8.79 -3.74
CA PHE A 166 -2.12 -8.71 -2.71
C PHE A 166 -3.53 -8.74 -3.31
N THR A 167 -3.75 -8.09 -4.46
CA THR A 167 -5.02 -8.21 -5.19
C THR A 167 -5.29 -9.67 -5.56
N GLY A 168 -4.29 -10.37 -6.10
CA GLY A 168 -4.38 -11.78 -6.46
C GLY A 168 -4.70 -12.69 -5.28
N LEU A 169 -4.13 -12.43 -4.10
CA LEU A 169 -4.49 -13.13 -2.86
C LEU A 169 -5.93 -12.84 -2.43
N MET A 170 -6.36 -11.57 -2.42
CA MET A 170 -7.74 -11.21 -2.05
C MET A 170 -8.76 -11.83 -3.01
N VAL A 171 -8.49 -11.82 -4.31
CA VAL A 171 -9.35 -12.45 -5.31
C VAL A 171 -9.34 -13.97 -5.16
N ARG A 172 -8.20 -14.57 -4.82
CA ARG A 172 -8.10 -16.01 -4.57
C ARG A 172 -9.02 -16.47 -3.46
N TRP A 173 -9.12 -15.66 -2.40
CA TRP A 173 -10.06 -15.93 -1.31
C TRP A 173 -11.49 -16.06 -1.86
N TYR A 174 -11.92 -15.10 -2.69
CA TYR A 174 -13.24 -15.15 -3.30
C TYR A 174 -13.42 -16.31 -4.29
N GLU A 175 -12.44 -16.56 -5.16
CA GLU A 175 -12.46 -17.68 -6.11
C GLU A 175 -12.63 -19.03 -5.40
N SER A 176 -12.00 -19.21 -4.22
CA SER A 176 -12.15 -20.44 -3.45
C SER A 176 -13.60 -20.68 -3.00
N TYR A 177 -14.35 -19.63 -2.64
CA TYR A 177 -15.79 -19.73 -2.34
C TYR A 177 -16.67 -19.97 -3.57
N LEU A 178 -16.22 -19.57 -4.78
CA LEU A 178 -16.94 -19.88 -6.02
C LEU A 178 -16.83 -21.36 -6.41
N ILE A 179 -15.80 -22.07 -5.94
CA ILE A 179 -15.67 -23.52 -6.11
C ILE A 179 -16.68 -24.24 -5.21
N GLY A 180 -16.77 -23.82 -3.95
CA GLY A 180 -17.68 -24.37 -2.95
C GLY A 180 -17.55 -23.65 -1.61
N ALA A 181 -18.65 -23.57 -0.86
CA ALA A 181 -18.66 -22.88 0.44
C ALA A 181 -17.74 -23.57 1.48
N ASP A 182 -17.54 -24.88 1.35
CA ASP A 182 -16.66 -25.73 2.15
C ASP A 182 -15.18 -25.66 1.71
N VAL A 183 -14.91 -25.14 0.52
CA VAL A 183 -13.56 -24.99 -0.04
C VAL A 183 -12.98 -23.61 0.26
N GLY A 184 -13.85 -22.64 0.55
CA GLY A 184 -13.47 -21.25 0.81
C GLY A 184 -12.48 -21.10 1.96
N HIS A 185 -11.33 -20.48 1.70
CA HIS A 185 -10.29 -20.28 2.71
C HIS A 185 -9.57 -18.96 2.54
N ILE A 186 -9.12 -18.41 3.68
CA ILE A 186 -8.21 -17.26 3.68
C ILE A 186 -6.91 -17.68 2.96
N PRO A 187 -6.36 -16.84 2.06
CA PRO A 187 -5.06 -17.12 1.44
C PRO A 187 -4.03 -17.28 2.55
N VAL A 188 -3.14 -18.27 2.50
CA VAL A 188 -2.65 -18.85 3.77
C VAL A 188 -2.56 -20.39 3.81
N SER A 189 -3.21 -21.10 2.88
CA SER A 189 -3.58 -22.50 3.12
C SER A 189 -2.72 -23.54 2.39
N ASN A 190 -1.88 -23.11 1.45
CA ASN A 190 -0.95 -24.00 0.76
C ASN A 190 0.42 -23.35 0.56
N LEU A 191 1.42 -24.18 0.23
CA LEU A 191 2.81 -23.75 0.09
C LEU A 191 3.01 -22.66 -0.98
N TYR A 192 2.23 -22.71 -2.06
CA TYR A 192 2.28 -21.71 -3.12
C TYR A 192 1.87 -20.32 -2.60
N GLU A 193 0.76 -20.22 -1.88
CA GLU A 193 0.30 -18.95 -1.29
C GLU A 193 1.27 -18.41 -0.24
N VAL A 194 1.88 -19.29 0.55
CA VAL A 194 2.93 -18.92 1.51
C VAL A 194 4.11 -18.28 0.78
N PHE A 195 4.56 -18.83 -0.36
CA PHE A 195 5.65 -18.24 -1.14
C PHE A 195 5.28 -16.89 -1.75
N VAL A 196 4.04 -16.75 -2.25
CA VAL A 196 3.54 -15.46 -2.74
C VAL A 196 3.58 -14.44 -1.61
N LEU A 197 3.04 -14.76 -0.43
CA LEU A 197 3.06 -13.85 0.72
C LEU A 197 4.49 -13.53 1.15
N PHE A 198 5.38 -14.51 1.23
CA PHE A 198 6.79 -14.30 1.57
C PHE A 198 7.46 -13.29 0.63
N SER A 199 7.22 -13.42 -0.68
CA SER A 199 7.75 -12.47 -1.68
C SER A 199 7.18 -11.06 -1.47
N LEU A 200 5.89 -10.94 -1.18
CA LEU A 200 5.21 -9.67 -0.95
C LEU A 200 5.70 -8.97 0.31
N ILE A 201 5.85 -9.69 1.41
CA ILE A 201 6.38 -9.13 2.67
C ILE A 201 7.84 -8.70 2.48
N THR A 202 8.65 -9.50 1.79
CA THR A 202 10.04 -9.15 1.48
C THR A 202 10.11 -7.85 0.65
N ALA A 203 9.27 -7.73 -0.38
CA ALA A 203 9.19 -6.53 -1.21
C ALA A 203 8.69 -5.31 -0.41
N LEU A 204 7.69 -5.47 0.46
CA LEU A 204 7.21 -4.39 1.34
C LEU A 204 8.29 -3.92 2.32
N LEU A 205 9.05 -4.85 2.91
CA LEU A 205 10.18 -4.50 3.77
C LEU A 205 11.22 -3.69 3.01
N TYR A 206 11.57 -4.11 1.78
CA TYR A 206 12.48 -3.36 0.94
C TYR A 206 11.97 -1.95 0.63
N LEU A 207 10.71 -1.83 0.17
CA LEU A 207 10.08 -0.54 -0.13
C LEU A 207 9.95 0.37 1.10
N TYR A 208 9.80 -0.19 2.30
CA TYR A 208 9.75 0.56 3.54
C TYR A 208 11.10 1.23 3.86
N TYR A 209 12.21 0.55 3.60
CA TYR A 209 13.55 1.09 3.82
C TYR A 209 14.09 1.94 2.67
N GLU A 210 13.57 1.74 1.46
CA GLU A 210 13.94 2.54 0.29
C GLU A 210 13.24 3.91 0.25
N GLY A 211 12.08 4.03 0.91
CA GLY A 211 11.20 5.22 0.91
C GLY A 211 11.66 6.38 1.77
#